data_AF-A0A0C2W1U6-F1
#
_entry.id   AF-A0A0C2W1U6-F1
#
_cell.length_a   1.000
_cell.length_b   1.000
_cell.length_c   1.000
_cell.angle_alpha   90.00
_cell.angle_beta   90.00
_cell.angle_gamma   90.00
#
_symmetry.space_group_name_H-M   'P 1'
#
loop_
_entity.id
_entity.type
_entity.pdbx_description
1 polymer ?
#
loop_
_entity_poly.entity_id
_entity_poly.type
_entity_poly.pdbx_seq_one_letter_code
_entity_poly.pdbx_strand_id
1 'polypeptide(L)'
;MDALLDLEDVGNSPACRHCRQSQCSIFRCDTCLGTTKYCQKCIVQTHQEMPLHRVSQWDSAIGCFRSAMDIQLFNEKLFSASTHLPKTAFSFAVLERFQYLNLEGKGSAYTFMNTLSRLTDDTGCIRVEDRAREFRRVFRQWTSLQSRKFSGQYGSAYQSLPLVVDCPACPHPGKNIPLNWLELVPLEEQ
;
A
#
# COMPACT_ATOMS: atom_id res chain seq x y z
N MET A 1 1.19 15.20 35.36
CA MET A 1 0.12 14.53 34.61
C MET A 1 -0.38 15.43 33.47
N ASP A 2 0.45 16.38 33.01
CA ASP A 2 0.06 17.44 32.06
C ASP A 2 0.67 17.26 30.65
N ALA A 3 1.53 16.27 30.44
CA ALA A 3 2.18 16.03 29.14
C ALA A 3 1.37 15.12 28.20
N LEU A 4 0.19 14.64 28.64
CA LEU A 4 -0.63 13.66 27.92
C LEU A 4 -1.92 14.25 27.33
N LEU A 5 -2.21 15.52 27.62
CA LEU A 5 -3.37 16.24 27.07
C LEU A 5 -3.04 17.14 25.87
N ASP A 6 -1.76 17.36 25.57
CA ASP A 6 -1.34 18.12 24.36
C ASP A 6 -1.52 17.35 23.04
N LEU A 7 -1.91 16.06 23.12
CA LEU A 7 -2.12 15.21 21.94
C LEU A 7 -3.47 15.47 21.24
N GLU A 8 -4.39 16.18 21.89
CA GLU A 8 -5.70 16.55 21.33
C GLU A 8 -5.89 18.07 21.38
N ASP A 9 -4.95 18.82 20.80
CA ASP A 9 -5.12 20.25 20.52
C ASP A 9 -6.13 20.44 19.36
N VAL A 10 -7.41 20.27 19.70
CA VAL A 10 -8.62 20.43 18.86
C VAL A 10 -9.15 21.88 18.90
N GLY A 11 -8.59 22.75 19.76
CA GLY A 11 -9.24 24.02 20.12
C GLY A 11 -8.58 25.32 19.68
N ASN A 12 -7.33 25.33 19.22
CA ASN A 12 -6.63 26.58 18.91
C ASN A 12 -6.07 26.58 17.49
N SER A 13 -6.21 27.70 16.77
CA SER A 13 -5.70 27.86 15.40
C SER A 13 -4.26 27.32 15.33
N PRO A 14 -4.00 26.24 14.57
CA PRO A 14 -2.77 25.51 14.81
C PRO A 14 -1.58 26.36 14.36
N ALA A 15 -0.67 26.68 15.27
CA ALA A 15 0.55 27.40 14.89
C ALA A 15 1.60 26.40 14.39
N CYS A 16 2.45 26.83 13.47
CA CYS A 16 3.59 26.02 13.02
C CYS A 16 4.61 25.83 14.15
N ARG A 17 5.06 24.59 14.43
CA ARG A 17 6.08 24.32 15.47
C ARG A 17 7.41 25.05 15.23
N HIS A 18 7.82 25.22 13.98
CA HIS A 18 9.10 25.85 13.64
C HIS A 18 9.04 27.38 13.65
N CYS A 19 8.15 27.99 12.87
CA CYS A 19 8.10 29.45 12.72
C CYS A 19 7.09 30.14 13.64
N ARG A 20 6.24 29.38 14.36
CA ARG A 20 5.20 29.88 15.29
C ARG A 20 4.19 30.84 14.68
N GLN A 21 4.09 30.89 13.35
CA GLN A 21 3.10 31.70 12.64
C GLN A 21 1.73 31.01 12.69
N SER A 22 0.70 31.78 13.04
CA SER A 22 -0.70 31.34 13.21
C SER A 22 -1.60 31.65 12.00
N GLN A 23 -1.13 32.43 11.02
CA GLN A 23 -1.87 32.80 9.80
C GLN A 23 -1.40 32.03 8.56
N CYS A 24 -1.05 30.75 8.70
CA CYS A 24 -0.60 29.93 7.59
C CYS A 24 -1.46 28.67 7.49
N SER A 25 -1.61 28.14 6.27
CA SER A 25 -2.12 26.79 6.10
C SER A 25 -1.26 25.81 6.88
N ILE A 26 -1.92 24.92 7.61
CA ILE A 26 -1.27 23.98 8.51
C ILE A 26 -1.25 22.60 7.90
N PHE A 27 -0.12 21.95 8.06
CA PHE A 27 0.17 20.63 7.54
C PHE A 27 0.72 19.75 8.65
N ARG A 28 0.49 18.46 8.54
CA ARG A 28 1.03 17.42 9.41
C ARG A 28 1.59 16.31 8.54
N CYS A 29 2.67 15.69 8.98
CA CYS A 29 3.11 14.44 8.39
C CYS A 29 2.36 13.28 9.04
N ASP A 30 1.68 12.46 8.24
CA ASP A 30 0.97 11.28 8.71
C ASP A 30 1.89 10.07 8.90
N THR A 31 3.14 10.18 8.45
CA THR A 31 4.14 9.08 8.48
C THR A 31 5.19 9.27 9.57
N CYS A 32 5.48 10.50 9.99
CA CYS A 32 6.44 10.79 11.07
C CYS A 32 5.86 10.43 12.44
N LEU A 33 6.71 9.94 13.35
CA LEU A 33 6.36 9.73 14.75
C LEU A 33 6.12 11.10 15.43
N GLY A 34 4.85 11.47 15.56
CA GLY A 34 4.39 12.67 16.27
C GLY A 34 3.36 13.48 15.47
N THR A 35 2.35 14.00 16.16
CA THR A 35 1.25 14.81 15.57
C THR A 35 1.66 16.28 15.34
N THR A 36 2.93 16.51 15.01
CA THR A 36 3.48 17.87 14.91
C THR A 36 2.93 18.62 13.70
N LYS A 37 2.48 19.85 13.93
CA LYS A 37 1.88 20.75 12.94
C LYS A 37 2.93 21.73 12.41
N TYR A 38 2.96 21.94 11.09
CA TYR A 38 3.93 22.78 10.37
C TYR A 38 3.22 23.65 9.33
N CYS A 39 3.79 24.80 8.97
CA CYS A 39 3.38 25.52 7.76
C CYS A 39 3.98 24.85 6.51
N GLN A 40 3.49 25.21 5.32
CA GLN A 40 3.96 24.65 4.04
C GLN A 40 5.48 24.71 3.87
N LYS A 41 6.11 25.86 4.19
CA LYS A 41 7.57 26.02 4.05
C LYS A 41 8.33 25.10 4.99
N CYS A 42 7.93 25.08 6.26
CA CYS A 42 8.61 24.28 7.28
C CYS A 42 8.42 22.78 7.07
N ILE A 43 7.25 22.33 6.59
CA ILE A 43 7.04 20.91 6.34
C ILE A 43 7.87 20.41 5.16
N VAL A 44 7.96 21.19 4.07
CA VAL A 44 8.82 20.87 2.93
C VAL A 44 10.27 20.81 3.35
N GLN A 45 10.75 21.82 4.09
CA GLN A 45 12.14 21.85 4.60
C GLN A 45 12.46 20.64 5.50
N THR A 46 11.53 20.27 6.38
CA THR A 46 11.71 19.14 7.31
C THR A 46 11.73 17.79 6.59
N HIS A 47 11.04 17.67 5.44
CA HIS A 47 10.92 16.42 4.68
C HIS A 47 11.75 16.40 3.40
N GLN A 48 12.74 17.29 3.24
CA GLN A 48 13.58 17.34 2.02
C GLN A 48 14.25 15.98 1.72
N GLU A 49 14.78 15.33 2.75
CA GLU A 49 15.46 14.03 2.65
C GLU A 49 14.49 12.83 2.75
N MET A 50 13.19 13.07 2.94
CA MET A 50 12.17 12.03 3.09
C MET A 50 10.92 12.36 2.26
N PRO A 51 11.03 12.47 0.92
CA PRO A 51 9.95 12.96 0.05
C PRO A 51 8.75 12.01 -0.06
N LEU A 52 8.88 10.77 0.41
CA LEU A 52 7.83 9.76 0.38
C LEU A 52 6.91 9.79 1.61
N HIS A 53 7.24 10.58 2.63
CA HIS A 53 6.36 10.78 3.78
C HIS A 53 5.09 11.50 3.36
N ARG A 54 3.95 11.03 3.86
CA ARG A 54 2.66 11.58 3.49
C ARG A 54 2.32 12.79 4.34
N VAL A 55 1.93 13.87 3.67
CA VAL A 55 1.52 15.12 4.31
C VAL A 55 0.01 15.31 4.16
N SER A 56 -0.67 15.63 5.26
CA SER A 56 -2.06 16.06 5.30
C SER A 56 -2.16 17.55 5.63
N GLN A 57 -3.13 18.23 5.02
CA GLN A 57 -3.45 19.63 5.31
C GLN A 57 -4.63 19.69 6.29
N TRP A 58 -4.58 20.64 7.21
CA TRP A 58 -5.69 20.99 8.08
C TRP A 58 -6.81 21.61 7.25
N ASP A 59 -8.01 21.05 7.35
CA ASP A 59 -9.19 21.61 6.73
C ASP A 59 -10.02 22.38 7.75
N SER A 60 -10.08 23.69 7.59
CA SER A 60 -10.83 24.59 8.47
C SER A 60 -12.34 24.43 8.36
N ALA A 61 -12.87 23.87 7.27
CA ALA A 61 -14.31 23.69 7.10
C ALA A 61 -14.87 22.54 7.96
N ILE A 62 -14.07 21.49 8.17
CA ILE A 62 -14.43 20.29 8.95
C ILE A 62 -13.68 20.18 10.28
N GLY A 63 -12.71 21.07 10.53
CA GLY A 63 -11.96 21.12 11.80
C GLY A 63 -11.05 19.91 12.02
N CYS A 64 -10.55 19.28 10.95
CA CYS A 64 -9.66 18.13 11.07
C CYS A 64 -8.65 18.04 9.91
N PHE A 65 -7.59 17.24 10.09
CA PHE A 65 -6.71 16.86 8.99
C PHE A 65 -7.45 15.85 8.12
N ARG A 66 -7.63 16.15 6.82
CA ARG A 66 -8.18 15.15 5.89
C ARG A 66 -7.22 13.98 5.82
N SER A 67 -7.63 12.83 6.34
CA SER A 67 -6.95 11.58 6.04
C SER A 67 -7.14 11.30 4.55
N ALA A 68 -6.03 11.13 3.85
CA ALA A 68 -5.86 10.11 2.83
C ALA A 68 -7.07 9.20 2.52
N MET A 69 -7.72 9.38 1.37
CA MET A 69 -8.90 8.58 0.99
C MET A 69 -8.59 7.08 0.90
N ASP A 70 -7.42 6.70 0.39
CA ASP A 70 -6.92 5.33 0.37
C ASP A 70 -6.74 4.73 1.77
N ILE A 71 -6.32 5.53 2.76
CA ILE A 71 -6.22 5.06 4.17
C ILE A 71 -7.62 4.89 4.78
N GLN A 72 -8.55 5.81 4.51
CA GLN A 72 -9.94 5.66 4.95
C GLN A 72 -10.56 4.38 4.39
N LEU A 73 -10.42 4.14 3.08
CA LEU A 73 -10.87 2.90 2.44
C LEU A 73 -10.20 1.68 3.09
N PHE A 74 -8.90 1.73 3.33
CA PHE A 74 -8.16 0.62 3.92
C PHE A 74 -8.67 0.28 5.33
N ASN A 75 -8.98 1.29 6.15
CA ASN A 75 -9.58 1.10 7.48
C ASN A 75 -10.96 0.43 7.39
N GLU A 76 -11.73 0.74 6.35
CA GLU A 76 -13.03 0.10 6.04
C GLU A 76 -12.88 -1.24 5.28
N LYS A 77 -11.71 -1.89 5.34
CA LYS A 77 -11.41 -3.17 4.67
C LYS A 77 -11.57 -3.13 3.15
N LEU A 78 -11.34 -1.96 2.56
CA LEU A 78 -11.32 -1.73 1.11
C LEU A 78 -9.90 -1.38 0.66
N PHE A 79 -9.31 -2.21 -0.18
CA PHE A 79 -8.00 -1.96 -0.77
C PHE A 79 -8.15 -1.14 -2.05
N SER A 80 -7.63 0.08 -2.05
CA SER A 80 -7.73 0.98 -3.20
C SER A 80 -6.83 0.58 -4.36
N ALA A 81 -7.31 0.75 -5.59
CA ALA A 81 -6.52 0.48 -6.80
C ALA A 81 -5.46 1.55 -7.10
N SER A 82 -5.60 2.73 -6.48
CA SER A 82 -4.64 3.83 -6.51
C SER A 82 -4.55 4.50 -5.14
N THR A 83 -3.41 5.14 -4.88
CA THR A 83 -3.18 5.92 -3.65
C THR A 83 -3.71 7.34 -3.77
N HIS A 84 -3.59 7.94 -4.96
CA HIS A 84 -4.14 9.25 -5.27
C HIS A 84 -5.53 9.12 -5.89
N LEU A 85 -6.52 9.77 -5.28
CA LEU A 85 -7.92 9.83 -5.74
C LEU A 85 -8.48 8.49 -6.24
N PRO A 86 -8.54 7.45 -5.39
CA PRO A 86 -9.08 6.15 -5.81
C PRO A 86 -10.52 6.22 -6.29
N LYS A 87 -10.72 5.75 -7.53
CA LYS A 87 -12.05 5.53 -8.14
C LYS A 87 -12.51 4.08 -8.06
N THR A 88 -11.61 3.17 -7.68
CA THR A 88 -11.86 1.73 -7.60
C THR A 88 -11.18 1.19 -6.36
N ALA A 89 -11.88 0.34 -5.61
CA ALA A 89 -11.34 -0.38 -4.48
C ALA A 89 -11.93 -1.80 -4.46
N PHE A 90 -11.19 -2.72 -3.89
CA PHE A 90 -11.59 -4.12 -3.75
C PHE A 90 -11.66 -4.47 -2.26
N SER A 91 -12.72 -5.14 -1.83
CA SER A 91 -12.81 -5.56 -0.43
C SER A 91 -11.76 -6.62 -0.11
N PHE A 92 -11.31 -6.66 1.14
CA PHE A 92 -10.36 -7.68 1.59
C PHE A 92 -10.94 -9.09 1.39
N ALA A 93 -12.24 -9.26 1.62
CA ALA A 93 -12.94 -10.52 1.37
C ALA A 93 -12.83 -11.01 -0.09
N VAL A 94 -12.88 -10.10 -1.07
CA VAL A 94 -12.69 -10.46 -2.49
C VAL A 94 -11.25 -10.89 -2.77
N LEU A 95 -10.27 -10.20 -2.18
CA LEU A 95 -8.85 -10.54 -2.33
C LEU A 95 -8.51 -11.89 -1.69
N GLU A 96 -9.02 -12.14 -0.49
CA GLU A 96 -8.88 -13.42 0.22
C GLU A 96 -9.54 -14.56 -0.56
N ARG A 97 -10.77 -14.36 -1.06
CA ARG A 97 -11.46 -15.38 -1.86
C ARG A 97 -10.72 -15.73 -3.13
N PHE A 98 -10.15 -14.73 -3.82
CA PHE A 98 -9.31 -14.99 -4.99
C PHE A 98 -8.05 -15.76 -4.63
N GLN A 99 -7.42 -15.48 -3.49
CA GLN A 99 -6.23 -16.21 -3.05
C GLN A 99 -6.50 -17.71 -2.93
N TYR A 100 -7.61 -18.11 -2.27
CA TYR A 100 -7.98 -19.53 -2.18
C TYR A 100 -8.29 -20.15 -3.54
N LEU A 101 -9.05 -19.46 -4.39
CA LEU A 101 -9.40 -19.97 -5.72
C LEU A 101 -8.19 -20.06 -6.67
N ASN A 102 -7.23 -19.15 -6.52
CA ASN A 102 -5.99 -19.18 -7.28
C ASN A 102 -5.09 -20.34 -6.84
N LEU A 103 -5.03 -20.63 -5.53
CA LEU A 103 -4.25 -21.76 -4.98
C LEU A 103 -4.84 -23.11 -5.35
N GLU A 104 -6.15 -23.31 -5.13
CA GLU A 104 -6.82 -24.60 -5.37
C GLU A 104 -7.10 -24.85 -6.86
N GLY A 105 -7.69 -23.86 -7.53
CA GLY A 105 -8.22 -24.02 -8.88
C GLY A 105 -7.30 -23.50 -9.99
N LYS A 106 -6.16 -22.89 -9.66
CA LYS A 106 -5.28 -22.17 -10.61
C LYS A 106 -6.05 -21.15 -11.46
N GLY A 107 -7.14 -20.62 -10.90
CA GLY A 107 -8.02 -19.67 -11.58
C GLY A 107 -7.29 -18.37 -11.90
N SER A 108 -7.44 -17.88 -13.13
CA SER A 108 -6.88 -16.58 -13.50
C SER A 108 -7.68 -15.43 -12.86
N ALA A 109 -7.00 -14.31 -12.62
CA ALA A 109 -7.66 -13.08 -12.15
C ALA A 109 -8.77 -12.62 -13.09
N TYR A 110 -8.60 -12.83 -14.40
CA TYR A 110 -9.61 -12.49 -15.40
C TYR A 110 -10.87 -13.36 -15.24
N THR A 111 -10.70 -14.68 -15.13
CA THR A 111 -11.80 -15.62 -14.89
C THR A 111 -12.54 -15.30 -13.61
N PHE A 112 -11.82 -14.98 -12.53
CA PHE A 112 -12.43 -14.61 -11.25
C PHE A 112 -13.24 -13.31 -11.34
N MET A 113 -12.71 -12.26 -11.98
CA MET A 113 -13.45 -11.01 -12.17
C MET A 113 -14.71 -11.20 -13.02
N ASN A 114 -14.63 -11.98 -14.10
CA ASN A 114 -15.81 -12.34 -14.89
C ASN A 114 -16.83 -13.15 -14.08
N THR A 115 -16.37 -14.02 -13.18
CA THR A 115 -17.23 -14.77 -12.28
C THR A 115 -17.97 -13.83 -11.32
N LEU A 116 -17.30 -12.82 -10.77
CA LEU A 116 -17.95 -11.81 -9.93
C LEU A 116 -19.02 -11.02 -10.71
N SER A 117 -18.73 -10.65 -11.96
CA SER A 117 -19.71 -9.97 -12.82
C SER A 117 -20.93 -10.87 -13.07
N ARG A 118 -20.73 -12.15 -13.40
CA ARG A 118 -21.84 -13.11 -13.62
C ARG A 118 -22.64 -13.43 -12.35
N LEU A 119 -21.99 -13.48 -11.19
CA LEU A 119 -22.69 -13.64 -9.91
C LEU A 119 -23.58 -12.44 -9.56
N THR A 120 -23.22 -11.25 -10.05
CA THR A 120 -24.00 -10.03 -9.84
C THR A 120 -25.11 -9.91 -10.88
N ASP A 121 -24.80 -10.25 -12.14
CA ASP A 121 -25.74 -10.29 -13.24
C ASP A 121 -25.35 -11.36 -14.27
N ASP A 122 -26.03 -12.51 -14.20
CA ASP A 122 -25.84 -13.62 -15.14
C ASP A 122 -26.59 -13.39 -16.47
N THR A 123 -27.47 -12.38 -16.52
CA THR A 123 -28.22 -12.04 -17.74
C THR A 123 -27.41 -11.19 -18.72
N GLY A 124 -26.33 -10.56 -18.24
CA GLY A 124 -25.49 -9.66 -19.06
C GLY A 124 -26.19 -8.36 -19.46
N CYS A 125 -27.29 -8.02 -18.80
CA CYS A 125 -28.03 -6.78 -19.01
C CYS A 125 -27.29 -5.56 -18.42
N ILE A 126 -26.47 -5.77 -17.39
CA ILE A 126 -25.66 -4.74 -16.74
C ILE A 126 -24.24 -4.80 -17.31
N ARG A 127 -23.82 -3.69 -17.94
CA ARG A 127 -22.45 -3.54 -18.40
C ARG A 127 -21.53 -3.22 -17.22
N VAL A 128 -20.81 -4.22 -16.74
CA VAL A 128 -19.72 -4.06 -15.77
C VAL A 128 -18.41 -3.78 -16.53
N GLU A 129 -17.70 -2.72 -16.16
CA GLU A 129 -16.39 -2.41 -16.74
C GLU A 129 -15.34 -3.46 -16.33
N ASP A 130 -14.45 -3.83 -17.25
CA ASP A 130 -13.34 -4.73 -16.93
C ASP A 130 -12.32 -4.02 -16.03
N ARG A 131 -12.22 -4.51 -14.79
CA ARG A 131 -11.25 -4.05 -13.78
C ARG A 131 -10.19 -5.11 -13.44
N ALA A 132 -10.00 -6.13 -14.29
CA ALA A 132 -9.06 -7.23 -14.04
C ALA A 132 -7.60 -6.77 -14.03
N ARG A 133 -7.27 -5.68 -14.72
CA ARG A 133 -5.91 -5.09 -14.67
C ARG A 133 -5.64 -4.45 -13.31
N GLU A 134 -6.57 -3.63 -12.83
CA GLU A 134 -6.53 -2.97 -11.53
C GLU A 134 -6.52 -4.02 -10.41
N PHE A 135 -7.37 -5.04 -10.52
CA PHE A 135 -7.43 -6.16 -9.60
C PHE A 135 -6.09 -6.89 -9.51
N ARG A 136 -5.46 -7.23 -10.65
CA ARG A 136 -4.12 -7.86 -10.65
C ARG A 136 -3.06 -7.02 -9.95
N ARG A 137 -3.09 -5.70 -10.15
CA ARG A 137 -2.15 -4.78 -9.49
C ARG A 137 -2.37 -4.78 -7.97
N VAL A 138 -3.62 -4.62 -7.54
CA VAL A 138 -3.99 -4.64 -6.12
C VAL A 138 -3.64 -5.98 -5.49
N PHE A 139 -3.95 -7.10 -6.16
CA PHE A 139 -3.67 -8.42 -5.63
C PHE A 139 -2.17 -8.66 -5.42
N ARG A 140 -1.30 -8.21 -6.34
CA ARG A 140 0.16 -8.28 -6.14
C ARG A 140 0.64 -7.48 -4.92
N GLN A 141 0.06 -6.29 -4.70
CA GLN A 141 0.37 -5.47 -3.53
C GLN A 141 -0.14 -6.16 -2.26
N TRP A 142 -1.37 -6.67 -2.28
CA TRP A 142 -1.96 -7.44 -1.21
C TRP A 142 -1.10 -8.65 -0.81
N THR A 143 -0.70 -9.49 -1.77
CA THR A 143 0.13 -10.66 -1.47
C THR A 143 1.46 -10.27 -0.84
N SER A 144 2.09 -9.20 -1.33
CA SER A 144 3.32 -8.66 -0.73
C SER A 144 3.11 -8.18 0.70
N LEU A 145 2.01 -7.48 0.96
CA LEU A 145 1.65 -7.00 2.30
C LEU A 145 1.30 -8.16 3.25
N GLN A 146 0.61 -9.20 2.77
CA GLN A 146 0.33 -10.40 3.55
C GLN A 146 1.63 -11.13 3.90
N SER A 147 2.54 -11.33 2.94
CA SER A 147 3.87 -11.91 3.22
C SER A 147 4.65 -11.12 4.27
N ARG A 148 4.62 -9.79 4.21
CA ARG A 148 5.25 -8.91 5.22
C ARG A 148 4.59 -9.00 6.59
N LYS A 149 3.26 -9.05 6.62
CA LYS A 149 2.49 -9.22 7.85
C LYS A 149 2.84 -10.54 8.53
N PHE A 150 2.87 -11.64 7.77
CA PHE A 150 3.17 -12.97 8.29
C PHE A 150 4.63 -13.16 8.70
N SER A 151 5.58 -12.47 8.05
CA SER A 151 6.99 -12.52 8.45
C SER A 151 7.31 -11.71 9.72
N GLY A 152 6.37 -10.90 10.21
CA GLY A 152 6.62 -9.96 11.31
C GLY A 152 7.43 -8.72 10.91
N GLN A 153 7.79 -8.58 9.62
CA GLN A 153 8.63 -7.48 9.14
C GLN A 153 7.77 -6.31 8.66
N TYR A 154 7.20 -5.57 9.62
CA TYR A 154 6.41 -4.36 9.39
C TYR A 154 6.79 -3.25 10.38
N GLY A 155 6.49 -1.99 10.03
CA GLY A 155 6.82 -0.81 10.85
C GLY A 155 8.16 -0.15 10.51
N SER A 156 8.55 0.85 11.32
CA SER A 156 9.70 1.73 11.03
C SER A 156 11.07 1.08 11.27
N ALA A 157 11.14 -0.02 12.02
CA ALA A 157 12.37 -0.77 12.30
C ALA A 157 12.55 -1.96 11.33
N TYR A 158 12.14 -1.80 10.06
CA TYR A 158 12.19 -2.91 9.11
C TYR A 158 13.64 -3.20 8.70
N GLN A 159 14.07 -4.44 8.91
CA GLN A 159 15.24 -4.98 8.23
C GLN A 159 14.75 -5.57 6.91
N SER A 160 15.37 -5.20 5.78
CA SER A 160 15.01 -5.71 4.45
C SER A 160 15.51 -7.16 4.29
N LEU A 161 14.90 -8.09 5.02
CA LEU A 161 15.20 -9.50 4.87
C LEU A 161 14.34 -10.09 3.73
N PRO A 162 14.84 -11.11 3.01
CA PRO A 162 14.04 -11.82 2.02
C PRO A 162 12.80 -12.43 2.68
N LEU A 163 11.62 -12.15 2.12
CA LEU A 163 10.33 -12.68 2.58
C LEU A 163 9.99 -14.04 1.96
N VAL A 164 10.78 -14.47 0.99
CA VAL A 164 10.57 -15.68 0.20
C VAL A 164 11.88 -16.44 0.17
N VAL A 165 11.79 -17.76 0.20
CA VAL A 165 12.94 -18.65 -0.04
C VAL A 165 13.46 -18.44 -1.46
N ASP A 166 14.76 -18.65 -1.65
CA ASP A 166 15.35 -18.67 -2.99
C ASP A 166 14.57 -19.66 -3.86
N CYS A 167 14.06 -19.21 -5.01
CA CYS A 167 13.31 -20.06 -5.91
C CYS A 167 14.22 -21.20 -6.40
N PRO A 168 13.87 -22.49 -6.18
CA PRO A 168 14.73 -23.61 -6.57
C PRO A 168 14.84 -23.78 -8.09
N ALA A 169 13.90 -23.23 -8.85
CA ALA A 169 13.90 -23.25 -10.32
C ALA A 169 14.74 -22.12 -10.94
N CYS A 170 15.05 -21.06 -10.17
CA CYS A 170 15.93 -20.00 -10.67
C CYS A 170 17.39 -20.51 -10.72
N PRO A 171 18.19 -20.13 -11.73
CA PRO A 171 19.59 -20.53 -11.80
C PRO A 171 20.40 -19.84 -10.69
N HIS A 172 21.01 -20.65 -9.83
CA HIS A 172 21.88 -20.25 -8.73
C HIS A 172 23.27 -20.89 -8.91
N PRO A 173 24.28 -20.11 -9.36
CA PRO A 173 25.64 -20.59 -9.53
C PRO A 173 26.20 -21.26 -8.28
N GLY A 174 26.69 -22.49 -8.42
CA GLY A 174 27.23 -23.29 -7.32
C GLY A 174 26.18 -23.95 -6.40
N LYS A 175 24.87 -23.69 -6.61
CA LYS A 175 23.79 -24.42 -5.92
C LYS A 175 23.11 -25.44 -6.82
N ASN A 176 22.47 -24.98 -7.91
CA ASN A 176 21.70 -25.84 -8.84
C ASN A 176 22.18 -25.73 -10.30
N ILE A 177 23.14 -24.85 -10.58
CA ILE A 177 23.87 -24.78 -11.85
C ILE A 177 25.37 -24.67 -11.57
N PRO A 178 26.25 -25.14 -12.46
CA PRO A 178 27.70 -25.05 -12.28
C PRO A 178 28.18 -23.59 -12.17
N LEU A 179 29.29 -23.35 -11.48
CA LEU A 179 29.86 -22.00 -11.36
C LEU A 179 30.24 -21.40 -12.72
N ASN A 180 30.72 -22.25 -13.63
CA ASN A 180 31.10 -21.91 -15.01
C ASN A 180 29.94 -22.07 -16.01
N TRP A 181 28.67 -21.99 -15.58
CA TRP A 181 27.52 -22.23 -16.47
C TRP A 181 27.46 -21.34 -17.71
N LEU A 182 28.04 -20.14 -17.68
CA LEU A 182 28.15 -19.24 -18.84
C LEU A 182 29.09 -19.77 -19.93
N GLU A 183 30.01 -20.65 -19.56
CA GLU A 183 31.04 -21.23 -20.43
C GLU A 183 30.67 -22.65 -20.88
N LEU A 184 29.55 -23.20 -20.38
CA LEU A 184 29.08 -24.52 -20.76
C LEU A 184 28.42 -24.48 -22.12
N VAL A 185 29.02 -25.17 -23.08
CA VAL A 185 28.40 -25.52 -24.35
C VAL A 185 27.52 -26.75 -24.12
N PRO A 186 26.27 -26.78 -24.64
CA PRO A 186 25.43 -27.98 -24.54
C PRO A 186 26.20 -29.18 -25.09
N LEU A 187 26.29 -30.26 -24.31
CA LEU A 187 26.81 -31.52 -24.83
C LEU A 187 25.85 -31.99 -25.91
N GLU A 188 26.33 -32.11 -27.15
CA GLU A 188 25.58 -32.77 -28.21
C GLU A 188 25.25 -34.20 -27.74
N GLU A 189 23.96 -34.51 -27.62
CA GLU A 189 23.50 -35.86 -27.30
C GLU A 189 23.93 -36.80 -28.44
N GLN A 190 24.81 -37.76 -28.13
CA GLN A 190 25.18 -38.88 -29.02
C GLN A 190 24.09 -39.94 -29.05
#